data_AF-A0AA43LPZ6-F1
#
_entry.id   AF-A0AA43LPZ6-F1
#
_cell.length_a   1.000
_cell.length_b   1.000
_cell.length_c   1.000
_cell.angle_alpha   90.00
_cell.angle_beta   90.00
_cell.angle_gamma   90.00
#
_symmetry.space_group_name_H-M   'P 1'
#
loop_
_entity.id
_entity.type
_entity.pdbx_description
1 polymer ?
#
loop_
_entity_poly.entity_id
_entity_poly.type
_entity_poly.pdbx_seq_one_letter_code
_entity_poly.pdbx_strand_id
1 'polypeptide(L)'
;MVHLINNYMKVGLAYYILLSLLILGSCVQSEIPTGGGELKKGDVEADFVISFSKEPSTYALNNTKEGELKEVTVLAFKVSGGSETFAQAASTNEFIMVGEDKQFTVKLKKTTDSHRFVLIANANSSIAQHINTLGVEKDVLLPKLIAENTGKWDTGINFKPLPMWGESSTTHPIEKSLSISVSMLRAVASVDIVSNLSITKFKLKEAYVYNRYTNGRIAPISANITNLIATAPSLPAIPNIITYPGALPTDRAPYNDACKYKELTTGLYKPTAYLQELVYQIYLHEAAAPATDNHLEATCLVIGGKFNGSQTTTYYRVDFLDNGAYEPILRNHKYAIIISDVLGEGYSTPDEAFEQNNKDQNMKVIIVSWSDSEMPPVQMGDYYLNIDKSIITLASTANIGKININTDYYDGWNYSTTIPATDLTISRSGNTLTLTPLNPGNINRRLIEITAGNLTKEIMINP
;
A
#
# COMPACT_ATOMS: atom_id res chain seq x y z
N MET A 1 37.46 -24.03 -50.17
CA MET A 1 36.96 -22.88 -49.37
C MET A 1 35.44 -22.85 -49.27
N VAL A 2 34.68 -23.08 -50.35
CA VAL A 2 33.19 -23.06 -50.34
C VAL A 2 32.54 -24.18 -49.51
N HIS A 3 33.19 -25.34 -49.36
CA HIS A 3 32.66 -26.45 -48.54
C HIS A 3 32.81 -26.26 -47.02
N LEU A 4 33.81 -25.51 -46.54
CA LEU A 4 33.94 -25.23 -45.10
C LEU A 4 32.88 -24.22 -44.63
N ILE A 5 32.59 -23.19 -45.43
CA ILE A 5 31.66 -22.11 -45.09
C ILE A 5 30.22 -22.64 -44.90
N ASN A 6 29.82 -23.63 -45.71
CA ASN A 6 28.47 -24.22 -45.63
C ASN A 6 28.24 -25.06 -44.36
N ASN A 7 29.27 -25.67 -43.79
CA ASN A 7 29.12 -26.42 -42.52
C ASN A 7 29.08 -25.48 -41.32
N TYR A 8 29.84 -24.39 -41.30
CA TYR A 8 29.78 -23.39 -40.23
C TYR A 8 28.44 -22.63 -40.22
N MET A 9 27.87 -22.31 -41.38
CA MET A 9 26.53 -21.69 -41.44
C MET A 9 25.40 -22.63 -40.99
N LYS A 10 25.49 -23.94 -41.30
CA LYS A 10 24.48 -24.92 -40.86
C LYS A 10 24.53 -25.17 -39.34
N VAL A 11 25.72 -25.22 -38.76
CA VAL A 11 25.89 -25.37 -37.30
C VAL A 11 25.50 -24.09 -36.56
N GLY A 12 25.82 -22.91 -37.11
CA GLY A 12 25.39 -21.63 -36.55
C GLY A 12 23.88 -21.41 -36.61
N LEU A 13 23.23 -21.76 -37.73
CA LEU A 13 21.79 -21.63 -37.89
C LEU A 13 21.03 -22.63 -36.98
N ALA A 14 21.55 -23.85 -36.81
CA ALA A 14 21.00 -24.81 -35.85
C ALA A 14 21.13 -24.31 -34.40
N TYR A 15 22.24 -23.63 -34.05
CA TYR A 15 22.43 -23.05 -32.72
C TYR A 15 21.48 -21.87 -32.46
N TYR A 16 21.25 -21.00 -33.45
CA TYR A 16 20.28 -19.90 -33.34
C TYR A 16 18.82 -20.39 -33.32
N ILE A 17 18.49 -21.49 -34.00
CA ILE A 17 17.15 -22.11 -33.94
C ILE A 17 16.94 -22.79 -32.57
N LEU A 18 17.97 -23.43 -32.01
CA LEU A 18 17.91 -24.02 -30.66
C LEU A 18 17.84 -22.94 -29.56
N LEU A 19 18.53 -21.80 -29.74
CA LEU A 19 18.49 -20.66 -28.81
C LEU A 19 17.16 -19.87 -28.90
N SER A 20 16.53 -19.82 -30.07
CA SER A 20 15.22 -19.17 -30.25
C SER A 20 14.03 -20.04 -29.80
N LEU A 21 14.18 -21.38 -29.82
CA LEU A 21 13.23 -22.30 -29.19
C LEU A 21 13.27 -22.26 -27.65
N LEU A 22 14.37 -21.78 -27.05
CA LEU A 22 14.48 -21.56 -25.59
C LEU A 22 13.82 -20.27 -25.09
N ILE A 23 13.47 -19.33 -25.99
CA ILE A 23 12.90 -18.02 -25.62
C ILE A 23 11.37 -17.98 -25.76
N LEU A 24 10.76 -18.97 -26.43
CA LEU A 24 9.30 -19.07 -26.60
C LEU A 24 8.57 -19.86 -25.48
N GLY A 25 9.25 -20.16 -24.37
CA GLY A 25 8.68 -20.83 -23.20
C GLY A 25 8.26 -19.93 -22.03
N SER A 26 8.38 -18.60 -22.13
CA SER A 26 8.08 -17.68 -21.01
C SER A 26 6.69 -17.05 -21.09
N CYS A 27 5.68 -17.88 -21.32
CA CYS A 27 4.31 -17.56 -20.91
C CYS A 27 3.74 -18.80 -20.23
N VAL A 28 4.39 -19.21 -19.15
CA VAL A 28 3.76 -20.08 -18.16
C VAL A 28 3.02 -19.13 -17.24
N GLN A 29 1.70 -19.06 -17.39
CA GLN A 29 0.84 -18.76 -16.26
C GLN A 29 1.23 -19.80 -15.21
N SER A 30 2.02 -19.38 -14.22
CA SER A 30 2.43 -20.24 -13.12
C SER A 30 1.19 -20.48 -12.28
N GLU A 31 0.34 -21.40 -12.71
CA GLU A 31 -0.48 -22.14 -11.78
C GLU A 31 0.52 -22.79 -10.82
N ILE A 32 0.46 -22.42 -9.54
CA ILE A 32 1.01 -23.32 -8.53
C ILE A 32 0.28 -24.65 -8.82
N PRO A 33 0.97 -25.74 -9.21
CA PRO A 33 0.32 -27.03 -9.21
C PRO A 33 -0.31 -27.17 -7.84
N THR A 34 -1.61 -27.49 -7.76
CA THR A 34 -2.30 -27.73 -6.49
C THR A 34 -1.37 -28.56 -5.59
N GLY A 35 -0.70 -27.85 -4.69
CA GLY A 35 0.61 -28.24 -4.17
C GLY A 35 0.46 -29.12 -2.96
N GLY A 36 -0.30 -30.19 -3.13
CA GLY A 36 -0.47 -31.29 -2.20
C GLY A 36 -0.86 -32.47 -3.07
N GLY A 37 -0.06 -33.54 -3.04
CA GLY A 37 -0.19 -34.68 -3.97
C GLY A 37 -1.64 -35.14 -4.15
N GLU A 38 -1.94 -35.66 -5.36
CA GLU A 38 -3.26 -36.18 -5.80
C GLU A 38 -4.22 -36.43 -4.64
N LEU A 39 -5.33 -35.69 -4.59
CA LEU A 39 -6.39 -35.86 -3.59
C LEU A 39 -6.75 -37.36 -3.49
N LYS A 40 -6.40 -37.98 -2.36
CA LYS A 40 -6.70 -39.39 -2.12
C LYS A 40 -7.96 -39.48 -1.29
N LYS A 41 -8.67 -40.60 -1.41
CA LYS A 41 -9.79 -40.96 -0.53
C LYS A 41 -9.34 -40.84 0.95
N GLY A 42 -9.70 -39.75 1.62
CA GLY A 42 -9.27 -39.44 3.00
C GLY A 42 -9.15 -37.96 3.36
N ASP A 43 -9.00 -37.05 2.38
CA ASP A 43 -8.87 -35.60 2.62
C ASP A 43 -10.17 -34.97 3.19
N VAL A 44 -10.09 -33.82 3.89
CA VAL A 44 -11.27 -32.97 4.18
C VAL A 44 -11.15 -31.68 3.42
N GLU A 45 -12.31 -31.13 3.11
CA GLU A 45 -12.45 -29.72 2.83
C GLU A 45 -12.30 -28.95 4.14
N ALA A 46 -11.41 -27.95 4.15
CA ALA A 46 -11.30 -27.01 5.24
C ALA A 46 -11.81 -25.68 4.70
N ASP A 47 -13.03 -25.30 5.05
CA ASP A 47 -13.56 -24.00 4.65
C ASP A 47 -12.80 -22.88 5.37
N PHE A 48 -12.41 -21.82 4.67
CA PHE A 48 -11.71 -20.68 5.26
C PHE A 48 -12.52 -19.41 4.98
N VAL A 49 -13.38 -19.04 5.94
CA VAL A 49 -14.04 -17.73 5.90
C VAL A 49 -13.04 -16.65 6.24
N ILE A 50 -12.35 -16.10 5.25
CA ILE A 50 -11.59 -14.87 5.48
C ILE A 50 -12.60 -13.73 5.67
N SER A 51 -12.60 -13.12 6.84
CA SER A 51 -13.15 -11.78 6.97
C SER A 51 -12.05 -10.78 6.72
N PHE A 52 -12.28 -9.87 5.79
CA PHE A 52 -11.38 -8.75 5.60
C PHE A 52 -11.77 -7.73 6.64
N SER A 53 -10.79 -7.21 7.37
CA SER A 53 -10.94 -5.86 7.89
C SER A 53 -10.95 -4.93 6.68
N LYS A 54 -12.11 -4.70 6.05
CA LYS A 54 -12.24 -3.67 5.04
C LYS A 54 -13.13 -2.55 5.58
N GLU A 55 -12.57 -1.35 5.53
CA GLU A 55 -13.33 -0.10 5.62
C GLU A 55 -14.51 -0.09 4.61
N PRO A 56 -15.63 0.56 4.96
CA PRO A 56 -16.74 0.80 4.05
C PRO A 56 -16.25 1.55 2.81
N SER A 57 -16.47 0.94 1.64
CA SER A 57 -16.19 1.57 0.36
C SER A 57 -17.08 2.80 0.15
N THR A 58 -16.51 4.00 0.09
CA THR A 58 -17.07 5.07 -0.73
C THR A 58 -15.96 6.02 -1.20
N TYR A 59 -15.95 6.30 -2.51
CA TYR A 59 -15.08 7.24 -3.25
C TYR A 59 -13.69 6.76 -3.69
N ALA A 60 -13.66 5.79 -4.62
CA ALA A 60 -12.90 5.81 -5.87
C ALA A 60 -12.92 4.39 -6.47
N LEU A 61 -13.09 4.27 -7.80
CA LEU A 61 -12.99 2.99 -8.51
C LEU A 61 -11.66 2.24 -8.26
N ASN A 62 -10.63 2.91 -7.75
CA ASN A 62 -9.32 2.33 -7.43
C ASN A 62 -9.18 1.79 -5.99
N ASN A 63 -9.92 2.29 -4.98
CA ASN A 63 -9.88 1.69 -3.62
C ASN A 63 -10.44 0.26 -3.61
N THR A 64 -11.31 -0.05 -4.58
CA THR A 64 -11.78 -1.42 -4.81
C THR A 64 -10.63 -2.35 -5.23
N LYS A 65 -9.63 -1.84 -5.95
CA LYS A 65 -8.48 -2.61 -6.44
C LYS A 65 -7.41 -2.85 -5.36
N GLU A 66 -7.21 -1.90 -4.45
CA GLU A 66 -6.24 -2.06 -3.36
C GLU A 66 -6.58 -3.23 -2.42
N GLY A 67 -7.86 -3.60 -2.30
CA GLY A 67 -8.34 -4.78 -1.57
C GLY A 67 -8.67 -5.98 -2.48
N GLU A 68 -8.25 -5.95 -3.75
CA GLU A 68 -8.49 -7.04 -4.68
C GLU A 68 -7.64 -8.26 -4.32
N LEU A 69 -8.27 -9.44 -4.37
CA LEU A 69 -7.58 -10.72 -4.26
C LEU A 69 -7.78 -11.42 -5.57
N LYS A 70 -6.68 -11.79 -6.23
CA LYS A 70 -6.70 -12.64 -7.43
C LYS A 70 -6.30 -14.06 -7.10
N GLU A 71 -5.53 -14.24 -6.03
CA GLU A 71 -5.05 -15.53 -5.58
C GLU A 71 -4.69 -15.47 -4.09
N VAL A 72 -4.87 -16.58 -3.38
CA VAL A 72 -4.41 -16.76 -2.00
C VAL A 72 -3.81 -18.15 -1.84
N THR A 73 -2.74 -18.23 -1.05
CA THR A 73 -2.20 -19.47 -0.53
C THR A 73 -2.31 -19.47 0.99
N VAL A 74 -2.93 -20.51 1.53
CA VAL A 74 -3.00 -20.82 2.96
C VAL A 74 -1.83 -21.74 3.29
N LEU A 75 -0.97 -21.31 4.20
CA LEU A 75 0.11 -22.08 4.80
C LEU A 75 -0.34 -22.55 6.19
N ALA A 76 -0.35 -23.86 6.43
CA ALA A 76 -0.64 -24.42 7.74
C ALA A 76 0.68 -24.77 8.46
N PHE A 77 0.91 -24.18 9.62
CA PHE A 77 2.05 -24.43 10.48
C PHE A 77 1.63 -25.27 11.68
N LYS A 78 2.10 -26.52 11.76
CA LYS A 78 1.86 -27.40 12.90
C LYS A 78 2.49 -26.80 14.15
N VAL A 79 1.70 -26.74 15.24
CA VAL A 79 2.13 -26.26 16.55
C VAL A 79 2.47 -27.46 17.44
N SER A 80 3.71 -27.54 17.88
CA SER A 80 4.18 -28.61 18.76
C SER A 80 5.29 -28.10 19.67
N GLY A 81 5.12 -28.24 20.99
CA GLY A 81 6.14 -27.85 21.97
C GLY A 81 6.54 -26.37 21.90
N GLY A 82 5.62 -25.49 21.49
CA GLY A 82 5.87 -24.05 21.32
C GLY A 82 6.51 -23.66 19.97
N SER A 83 6.88 -24.62 19.11
CA SER A 83 7.36 -24.37 17.76
C SER A 83 6.22 -24.45 16.74
N GLU A 84 6.26 -23.58 15.73
CA GLU A 84 5.35 -23.58 14.59
C GLU A 84 6.12 -23.95 13.31
N THR A 85 5.84 -25.13 12.75
CA THR A 85 6.59 -25.67 11.58
C THR A 85 5.69 -25.92 10.38
N PHE A 86 6.15 -25.59 9.18
CA PHE A 86 5.37 -25.69 7.95
C PHE A 86 4.96 -27.14 7.66
N ALA A 87 3.65 -27.40 7.60
CA ALA A 87 3.12 -28.77 7.48
C ALA A 87 2.49 -29.05 6.12
N GLN A 88 1.80 -28.06 5.55
CA GLN A 88 1.14 -28.15 4.26
C GLN A 88 0.65 -26.78 3.80
N ALA A 89 0.33 -26.66 2.51
CA ALA A 89 -0.29 -25.48 1.96
C ALA A 89 -1.37 -25.84 0.94
N ALA A 90 -2.29 -24.92 0.71
CA ALA A 90 -3.27 -25.01 -0.36
C ALA A 90 -3.57 -23.62 -0.90
N SER A 91 -3.79 -23.54 -2.21
CA SER A 91 -4.04 -22.28 -2.91
C SER A 91 -5.40 -22.28 -3.58
N THR A 92 -5.96 -21.09 -3.78
CA THR A 92 -7.18 -20.85 -4.55
C THR A 92 -7.12 -19.50 -5.24
N ASN A 93 -7.83 -19.39 -6.36
CA ASN A 93 -8.16 -18.15 -7.07
C ASN A 93 -9.68 -17.95 -7.16
N GLU A 94 -10.45 -18.79 -6.47
CA GLU A 94 -11.92 -18.73 -6.41
C GLU A 94 -12.35 -18.05 -5.12
N PHE A 95 -13.11 -16.95 -5.27
CA PHE A 95 -13.61 -16.15 -4.16
C PHE A 95 -15.11 -15.91 -4.34
N ILE A 96 -15.85 -15.92 -3.24
CA ILE A 96 -17.26 -15.55 -3.20
C ILE A 96 -17.45 -14.35 -2.27
N MET A 97 -18.40 -13.48 -2.59
CA MET A 97 -18.81 -12.41 -1.68
C MET A 97 -19.92 -12.93 -0.76
N VAL A 98 -19.77 -12.74 0.54
CA VAL A 98 -20.82 -13.01 1.53
C VAL A 98 -21.00 -11.74 2.37
N GLY A 99 -22.01 -10.95 2.05
CA GLY A 99 -22.12 -9.58 2.57
C GLY A 99 -20.97 -8.71 2.05
N GLU A 100 -20.23 -8.07 2.96
CA GLU A 100 -19.06 -7.24 2.65
C GLU A 100 -17.73 -8.03 2.67
N ASP A 101 -17.74 -9.27 3.16
CA ASP A 101 -16.58 -10.14 3.25
C ASP A 101 -16.36 -10.95 1.96
N LYS A 102 -15.09 -11.22 1.59
CA LYS A 102 -14.73 -12.22 0.59
C LYS A 102 -14.41 -13.54 1.27
N GLN A 103 -15.07 -14.62 0.88
CA GLN A 103 -14.77 -15.95 1.42
C GLN A 103 -14.15 -16.82 0.33
N PHE A 104 -13.40 -17.84 0.75
CA PHE A 104 -12.98 -18.91 -0.14
C PHE A 104 -12.88 -20.24 0.62
N THR A 105 -12.72 -21.33 -0.12
CA THR A 105 -12.44 -22.65 0.47
C THR A 105 -11.13 -23.18 -0.10
N VAL A 106 -10.34 -23.85 0.74
CA VAL A 106 -9.19 -24.66 0.30
C VAL A 106 -9.29 -26.07 0.88
N LYS A 107 -8.61 -27.04 0.26
CA LYS A 107 -8.61 -28.42 0.75
C LYS A 107 -7.29 -28.72 1.43
N LEU A 108 -7.35 -29.17 2.68
CA LEU A 108 -6.18 -29.50 3.50
C LEU A 108 -6.31 -30.93 4.03
N LYS A 109 -5.17 -31.60 4.21
CA LYS A 109 -5.12 -32.97 4.70
C LYS A 109 -5.58 -33.05 6.16
N LYS A 110 -6.42 -34.06 6.47
CA LYS A 110 -6.88 -34.39 7.82
C LYS A 110 -5.72 -34.53 8.80
N THR A 111 -5.85 -33.91 9.97
CA THR A 111 -4.92 -34.12 11.08
C THR A 111 -5.52 -33.66 12.41
N THR A 112 -5.18 -34.38 13.47
CA THR A 112 -5.48 -34.03 14.87
C THR A 112 -4.50 -32.99 15.43
N ASP A 113 -3.40 -32.73 14.74
CA ASP A 113 -2.41 -31.72 15.14
C ASP A 113 -3.01 -30.31 15.04
N SER A 114 -2.75 -29.45 16.02
CA SER A 114 -3.15 -28.05 15.98
C SER A 114 -2.25 -27.24 15.05
N HIS A 115 -2.81 -26.30 14.29
CA HIS A 115 -2.09 -25.48 13.31
C HIS A 115 -2.39 -23.99 13.46
N ARG A 116 -1.35 -23.16 13.27
CA ARG A 116 -1.48 -21.74 12.91
C ARG A 116 -1.64 -21.63 11.40
N PHE A 117 -2.54 -20.77 10.94
CA PHE A 117 -2.72 -20.51 9.50
C PHE A 117 -2.15 -19.15 9.14
N VAL A 118 -1.31 -19.12 8.12
CA VAL A 118 -0.80 -17.89 7.50
C VAL A 118 -1.31 -17.82 6.08
N LEU A 119 -1.85 -16.69 5.71
CA LEU A 119 -2.42 -16.43 4.41
C LEU A 119 -1.49 -15.48 3.66
N ILE A 120 -1.18 -15.83 2.42
CA ILE A 120 -0.40 -15.02 1.50
C ILE A 120 -1.25 -14.78 0.26
N ALA A 121 -1.59 -13.52 0.02
CA ALA A 121 -2.38 -13.15 -1.15
C ALA A 121 -1.53 -12.46 -2.22
N ASN A 122 -1.94 -12.63 -3.48
CA ASN A 122 -1.39 -11.92 -4.64
C ASN A 122 0.13 -12.05 -4.79
N ALA A 123 0.69 -13.14 -4.27
CA ALA A 123 2.12 -13.39 -4.25
C ALA A 123 2.43 -14.89 -4.21
N ASN A 124 1.56 -15.71 -4.80
CA ASN A 124 1.68 -17.17 -4.78
C ASN A 124 2.99 -17.67 -5.38
N SER A 125 3.50 -16.98 -6.41
CA SER A 125 4.78 -17.29 -7.04
C SER A 125 5.96 -17.26 -6.05
N SER A 126 5.91 -16.45 -4.99
CA SER A 126 6.94 -16.41 -3.94
C SER A 126 6.99 -17.69 -3.09
N ILE A 127 5.91 -18.47 -3.07
CA ILE A 127 5.78 -19.69 -2.27
C ILE A 127 6.16 -20.92 -3.09
N ALA A 128 6.02 -20.88 -4.41
CA ALA A 128 6.22 -22.02 -5.29
C ALA A 128 7.58 -22.72 -5.08
N GLN A 129 8.63 -21.96 -4.77
CA GLN A 129 9.98 -22.48 -4.50
C GLN A 129 10.16 -23.09 -3.10
N HIS A 130 9.20 -22.86 -2.20
CA HIS A 130 9.24 -23.28 -0.80
C HIS A 130 8.14 -24.28 -0.42
N ILE A 131 7.24 -24.62 -1.34
CA ILE A 131 6.10 -25.51 -1.09
C ILE A 131 6.51 -26.90 -0.56
N ASN A 132 7.73 -27.35 -0.89
CA ASN A 132 8.25 -28.66 -0.49
C ASN A 132 9.14 -28.63 0.78
N THR A 133 9.29 -27.49 1.44
CA THR A 133 10.16 -27.38 2.63
C THR A 133 9.42 -27.68 3.94
N LEU A 134 8.75 -28.83 3.99
CA LEU A 134 8.00 -29.26 5.17
C LEU A 134 8.90 -29.38 6.40
N GLY A 135 8.35 -29.09 7.58
CA GLY A 135 9.06 -29.10 8.86
C GLY A 135 9.92 -27.86 9.13
N VAL A 136 10.07 -26.94 8.17
CA VAL A 136 10.78 -25.67 8.38
C VAL A 136 10.00 -24.77 9.33
N GLU A 137 10.69 -24.16 10.28
CA GLU A 137 10.09 -23.22 11.23
C GLU A 137 9.48 -22.00 10.53
N LYS A 138 8.35 -21.51 11.06
CA LYS A 138 7.65 -20.32 10.55
C LYS A 138 8.58 -19.13 10.39
N ASP A 139 9.40 -18.87 11.41
CA ASP A 139 10.34 -17.74 11.44
C ASP A 139 11.53 -17.92 10.48
N VAL A 140 11.72 -19.10 9.91
CA VAL A 140 12.72 -19.38 8.85
C VAL A 140 12.09 -19.32 7.46
N LEU A 141 10.82 -19.74 7.32
CA LEU A 141 10.12 -19.75 6.04
C LEU A 141 9.60 -18.37 5.64
N LEU A 142 8.89 -17.68 6.53
CA LEU A 142 8.23 -16.40 6.21
C LEU A 142 9.19 -15.30 5.73
N PRO A 143 10.43 -15.15 6.26
CA PRO A 143 11.38 -14.17 5.74
C PRO A 143 11.83 -14.41 4.29
N LYS A 144 11.64 -15.62 3.74
CA LYS A 144 11.99 -15.95 2.35
C LYS A 144 10.90 -15.55 1.35
N LEU A 145 9.69 -15.27 1.84
CA LEU A 145 8.57 -14.85 1.00
C LEU A 145 8.70 -13.36 0.67
N ILE A 146 9.30 -13.08 -0.49
CA ILE A 146 9.62 -11.74 -0.96
C ILE A 146 8.71 -11.36 -2.15
N ALA A 147 8.15 -10.16 -2.10
CA ALA A 147 7.49 -9.54 -3.23
C ALA A 147 8.46 -8.59 -3.94
N GLU A 148 8.50 -8.65 -5.27
CA GLU A 148 9.38 -7.82 -6.10
C GLU A 148 8.58 -6.89 -7.02
N ASN A 149 9.09 -5.68 -7.21
CA ASN A 149 8.59 -4.68 -8.13
C ASN A 149 9.71 -3.72 -8.61
N THR A 150 10.44 -4.15 -9.65
CA THR A 150 11.56 -3.39 -10.23
C THR A 150 11.12 -2.21 -11.09
N GLY A 151 9.84 -2.07 -11.45
CA GLY A 151 9.27 -0.93 -12.17
C GLY A 151 8.28 -0.11 -11.34
N LYS A 152 7.47 0.72 -12.01
CA LYS A 152 6.30 1.33 -11.36
C LYS A 152 5.27 0.25 -11.06
N TRP A 153 4.52 0.45 -9.99
CA TRP A 153 3.33 -0.36 -9.76
C TRP A 153 2.33 -0.11 -10.89
N ASP A 154 1.81 -1.17 -11.52
CA ASP A 154 0.77 -1.00 -12.55
C ASP A 154 -0.55 -0.69 -11.86
N THR A 155 -1.05 0.52 -12.08
CA THR A 155 -2.31 1.03 -11.51
C THR A 155 -3.40 1.22 -12.55
N GLY A 156 -3.10 0.84 -13.80
CA GLY A 156 -3.99 1.01 -14.95
C GLY A 156 -5.03 -0.09 -15.06
N ILE A 157 -5.34 -0.47 -16.31
CA ILE A 157 -6.30 -1.54 -16.59
C ILE A 157 -5.75 -2.91 -16.13
N ASN A 158 -4.44 -3.10 -16.19
CA ASN A 158 -3.74 -4.30 -15.75
C ASN A 158 -3.21 -4.14 -14.33
N PHE A 159 -4.05 -3.65 -13.41
CA PHE A 159 -3.66 -3.41 -12.02
C PHE A 159 -2.91 -4.62 -11.45
N LYS A 160 -1.67 -4.38 -11.02
CA LYS A 160 -0.84 -5.38 -10.34
C LYS A 160 -1.41 -5.52 -8.92
N PRO A 161 -2.00 -6.67 -8.56
CA PRO A 161 -2.59 -6.84 -7.23
C PRO A 161 -1.54 -6.68 -6.14
N LEU A 162 -1.94 -6.13 -4.99
CA LEU A 162 -1.02 -5.85 -3.88
C LEU A 162 -0.78 -7.14 -3.08
N PRO A 163 0.48 -7.55 -2.84
CA PRO A 163 0.80 -8.65 -1.93
C PRO A 163 0.23 -8.37 -0.54
N MET A 164 -0.40 -9.36 0.07
CA MET A 164 -0.96 -9.24 1.42
C MET A 164 -0.61 -10.45 2.28
N TRP A 165 -0.58 -10.24 3.59
CA TRP A 165 -0.34 -11.26 4.58
C TRP A 165 -1.39 -11.20 5.68
N GLY A 166 -1.81 -12.35 6.20
CA GLY A 166 -2.61 -12.43 7.42
C GLY A 166 -2.29 -13.69 8.18
N GLU A 167 -2.57 -13.69 9.48
CA GLU A 167 -2.33 -14.83 10.36
C GLU A 167 -3.54 -15.05 11.28
N SER A 168 -3.94 -16.31 11.45
CA SER A 168 -5.04 -16.66 12.36
C SER A 168 -4.66 -16.30 13.79
N SER A 169 -5.59 -15.74 14.57
CA SER A 169 -5.34 -15.36 15.98
C SER A 169 -5.25 -16.56 16.92
N THR A 170 -5.93 -17.66 16.58
CA THR A 170 -5.89 -18.94 17.30
C THR A 170 -5.41 -20.08 16.39
N THR A 171 -5.06 -21.20 17.02
CA THR A 171 -4.63 -22.43 16.34
C THR A 171 -5.77 -23.45 16.31
N HIS A 172 -5.86 -24.26 15.26
CA HIS A 172 -6.95 -25.24 15.10
C HIS A 172 -6.45 -26.57 14.52
N PRO A 173 -7.01 -27.72 14.95
CA PRO A 173 -6.83 -28.99 14.26
C PRO A 173 -7.68 -29.06 12.99
N ILE A 174 -7.29 -29.89 12.00
CA ILE A 174 -7.97 -30.04 10.71
C ILE A 174 -8.68 -31.40 10.67
N GLU A 175 -9.68 -31.58 11.53
CA GLU A 175 -10.42 -32.85 11.63
C GLU A 175 -11.71 -32.84 10.79
N LYS A 176 -12.26 -31.64 10.56
CA LYS A 176 -13.53 -31.34 9.91
C LYS A 176 -13.45 -29.96 9.23
N SER A 177 -14.50 -29.55 8.52
CA SER A 177 -14.65 -28.17 8.03
C SER A 177 -14.49 -27.17 9.18
N LEU A 178 -13.67 -26.15 8.94
CA LEU A 178 -13.41 -25.05 9.87
C LEU A 178 -14.01 -23.77 9.30
N SER A 179 -14.02 -22.70 10.08
CA SER A 179 -14.30 -21.35 9.60
C SER A 179 -13.39 -20.42 10.39
N ILE A 180 -12.47 -19.76 9.71
CA ILE A 180 -11.37 -19.02 10.34
C ILE A 180 -11.29 -17.63 9.71
N SER A 181 -11.69 -16.63 10.49
CA SER A 181 -11.54 -15.21 10.15
C SER A 181 -10.10 -14.76 10.32
N VAL A 182 -9.55 -14.08 9.31
CA VAL A 182 -8.16 -13.58 9.29
C VAL A 182 -8.13 -12.18 8.69
N SER A 183 -7.70 -11.20 9.47
CA SER A 183 -7.38 -9.86 8.97
C SER A 183 -6.10 -9.89 8.14
N MET A 184 -6.12 -9.19 7.00
CA MET A 184 -5.02 -9.13 6.05
C MET A 184 -4.40 -7.73 6.01
N LEU A 185 -3.07 -7.66 5.93
CA LEU A 185 -2.27 -6.46 5.77
C LEU A 185 -1.60 -6.42 4.42
N ARG A 186 -1.64 -5.26 3.74
CA ARG A 186 -0.84 -5.03 2.54
C ARG A 186 0.64 -5.02 2.93
N ALA A 187 1.49 -5.60 2.09
CA ALA A 187 2.94 -5.57 2.26
C ALA A 187 3.60 -4.28 1.71
N VAL A 188 2.78 -3.34 1.22
CA VAL A 188 3.21 -2.08 0.58
C VAL A 188 2.48 -0.90 1.24
N ALA A 189 3.06 0.29 1.11
CA ALA A 189 2.44 1.57 1.41
C ALA A 189 1.79 2.16 0.15
N SER A 190 0.84 3.08 0.32
CA SER A 190 0.34 3.95 -0.74
C SER A 190 0.74 5.40 -0.49
N VAL A 191 1.00 6.15 -1.56
CA VAL A 191 1.35 7.57 -1.49
C VAL A 191 0.46 8.36 -2.45
N ASP A 192 -0.19 9.38 -1.90
CA ASP A 192 -1.03 10.31 -2.63
C ASP A 192 -0.36 11.69 -2.61
N ILE A 193 -0.30 12.36 -3.76
CA ILE A 193 0.23 13.72 -3.86
C ILE A 193 -0.89 14.65 -4.31
N VAL A 194 -1.18 15.66 -3.51
CA VAL A 194 -2.29 16.59 -3.73
C VAL A 194 -1.79 18.01 -3.69
N SER A 195 -2.10 18.80 -4.72
CA SER A 195 -1.87 20.23 -4.71
C SER A 195 -3.06 20.95 -4.09
N ASN A 196 -2.84 21.76 -3.05
CA ASN A 196 -3.92 22.57 -2.49
C ASN A 196 -4.45 23.57 -3.55
N LEU A 197 -5.78 23.63 -3.71
CA LEU A 197 -6.48 24.48 -4.69
C LEU A 197 -6.21 25.97 -4.49
N SER A 198 -5.85 26.41 -3.28
CA SER A 198 -5.47 27.80 -3.02
C SER A 198 -4.15 28.21 -3.70
N ILE A 199 -3.34 27.26 -4.13
CA ILE A 199 -2.05 27.51 -4.78
C ILE A 199 -2.30 27.72 -6.28
N THR A 200 -2.53 28.96 -6.68
CA THR A 200 -2.79 29.32 -8.08
C THR A 200 -1.52 29.40 -8.93
N LYS A 201 -0.37 29.58 -8.28
CA LYS A 201 0.94 29.73 -8.93
C LYS A 201 1.62 28.40 -9.24
N PHE A 202 1.10 27.27 -8.80
CA PHE A 202 1.72 25.98 -9.06
C PHE A 202 0.71 24.99 -9.64
N LYS A 203 1.18 24.17 -10.59
CA LYS A 203 0.40 23.15 -11.28
C LYS A 203 1.18 21.85 -11.26
N LEU A 204 0.79 20.92 -10.37
CA LEU A 204 1.39 19.58 -10.25
C LEU A 204 1.27 18.80 -11.55
N LYS A 205 2.40 18.33 -12.09
CA LYS A 205 2.45 17.62 -13.38
C LYS A 205 2.90 16.16 -13.24
N GLU A 206 3.93 15.95 -12.44
CA GLU A 206 4.63 14.67 -12.33
C GLU A 206 5.33 14.54 -10.98
N ALA A 207 5.63 13.32 -10.59
CA ALA A 207 6.42 13.02 -9.41
C ALA A 207 7.39 11.88 -9.70
N TYR A 208 8.49 11.83 -8.96
CA TYR A 208 9.50 10.80 -9.07
C TYR A 208 9.76 10.23 -7.68
N VAL A 209 9.97 8.92 -7.58
CA VAL A 209 10.40 8.29 -6.33
C VAL A 209 11.87 7.92 -6.47
N TYR A 210 12.70 8.42 -5.56
CA TYR A 210 14.14 8.14 -5.47
C TYR A 210 14.44 7.21 -4.29
N ASN A 211 15.58 6.51 -4.36
CA ASN A 211 16.05 5.57 -3.33
C ASN A 211 14.99 4.56 -2.90
N ARG A 212 14.21 4.07 -3.86
CA ARG A 212 13.10 3.18 -3.58
C ARG A 212 13.57 1.74 -3.44
N TYR A 213 12.89 1.03 -2.55
CA TYR A 213 13.04 -0.41 -2.41
C TYR A 213 12.22 -1.10 -3.51
N THR A 214 12.84 -2.10 -4.13
CA THR A 214 12.26 -2.88 -5.24
C THR A 214 11.84 -4.28 -4.83
N ASN A 215 12.12 -4.65 -3.58
CA ASN A 215 11.64 -5.86 -2.97
C ASN A 215 11.26 -5.61 -1.51
N GLY A 216 10.36 -6.43 -0.98
CA GLY A 216 9.93 -6.34 0.40
C GLY A 216 9.41 -7.68 0.91
N ARG A 217 9.47 -7.89 2.23
CA ARG A 217 8.87 -9.09 2.83
C ARG A 217 7.35 -9.04 2.69
N ILE A 218 6.74 -10.16 2.32
CA ILE A 218 5.28 -10.27 2.29
C ILE A 218 4.75 -10.35 3.73
N ALA A 219 5.29 -11.28 4.52
CA ALA A 219 5.00 -11.41 5.93
C ALA A 219 5.85 -10.45 6.78
N PRO A 220 5.25 -9.73 7.75
CA PRO A 220 5.99 -8.79 8.60
C PRO A 220 6.95 -9.52 9.55
N ILE A 221 7.89 -8.77 10.12
CA ILE A 221 8.59 -9.15 11.33
C ILE A 221 7.61 -8.95 12.49
N SER A 222 7.36 -9.99 13.29
CA SER A 222 6.36 -9.94 14.36
C SER A 222 6.61 -8.81 15.38
N ALA A 223 7.87 -8.49 15.67
CA ALA A 223 8.23 -7.38 16.55
C ALA A 223 7.92 -5.99 15.99
N ASN A 224 7.69 -5.88 14.68
CA ASN A 224 7.46 -4.62 13.96
C ASN A 224 5.97 -4.36 13.67
N ILE A 225 5.07 -5.17 14.25
CA ILE A 225 3.63 -5.04 14.11
C ILE A 225 2.98 -5.13 15.50
N THR A 226 2.11 -4.17 15.82
CA THR A 226 1.28 -4.19 17.03
C THR A 226 -0.16 -3.91 16.63
N ASN A 227 -1.10 -4.77 17.03
CA ASN A 227 -2.53 -4.64 16.67
C ASN A 227 -2.76 -4.41 15.16
N LEU A 228 -2.04 -5.17 14.32
CA LEU A 228 -2.06 -5.05 12.86
C LEU A 228 -1.52 -3.72 12.30
N ILE A 229 -0.98 -2.84 13.14
CA ILE A 229 -0.34 -1.60 12.72
C ILE A 229 1.18 -1.82 12.69
N ALA A 230 1.82 -1.47 11.57
CA ALA A 230 3.27 -1.51 11.46
C ALA A 230 3.91 -0.38 12.29
N THR A 231 4.89 -0.73 13.11
CA THR A 231 5.62 0.20 13.98
C THR A 231 7.08 0.38 13.54
N ALA A 232 7.56 -0.48 12.64
CA ALA A 232 8.87 -0.40 12.02
C ALA A 232 8.86 -1.15 10.67
N PRO A 233 9.78 -0.84 9.73
CA PRO A 233 9.81 -1.51 8.43
C PRO A 233 10.25 -2.97 8.59
N SER A 234 9.57 -3.90 7.92
CA SER A 234 9.96 -5.32 7.87
C SER A 234 10.80 -5.61 6.63
N LEU A 235 12.06 -5.19 6.65
CA LEU A 235 12.98 -5.33 5.51
C LEU A 235 13.40 -6.79 5.26
N PRO A 236 13.61 -7.19 3.99
CA PRO A 236 14.26 -8.45 3.67
C PRO A 236 15.73 -8.45 4.12
N ALA A 237 16.32 -9.62 4.31
CA ALA A 237 17.74 -9.74 4.69
C ALA A 237 18.68 -9.09 3.65
N ILE A 238 18.26 -9.09 2.37
CA ILE A 238 18.96 -8.43 1.27
C ILE A 238 17.96 -7.48 0.59
N PRO A 239 17.88 -6.21 1.02
CA PRO A 239 17.06 -5.21 0.34
C PRO A 239 17.70 -4.77 -0.97
N ASN A 240 16.89 -4.72 -2.02
CA ASN A 240 17.27 -4.21 -3.33
C ASN A 240 16.77 -2.77 -3.46
N ILE A 241 17.70 -1.83 -3.40
CA ILE A 241 17.42 -0.40 -3.48
C ILE A 241 17.91 0.12 -4.82
N ILE A 242 17.05 0.81 -5.56
CA ILE A 242 17.48 1.62 -6.72
C ILE A 242 17.93 2.97 -6.18
N THR A 243 19.23 3.11 -5.97
CA THR A 243 19.85 4.35 -5.50
C THR A 243 20.28 5.24 -6.65
N TYR A 244 20.11 6.55 -6.50
CA TYR A 244 20.72 7.50 -7.40
C TYR A 244 22.25 7.45 -7.27
N PRO A 245 23.02 7.28 -8.36
CA PRO A 245 24.47 7.36 -8.32
C PRO A 245 24.82 8.84 -8.10
N GLY A 246 25.22 9.21 -6.89
CA GLY A 246 25.40 10.59 -6.39
C GLY A 246 26.44 11.49 -7.06
N ALA A 247 26.62 11.37 -8.37
CA ALA A 247 27.17 12.38 -9.26
C ALA A 247 26.80 11.97 -10.69
N LEU A 248 25.94 12.73 -11.38
CA LEU A 248 25.90 12.63 -12.83
C LEU A 248 27.18 13.28 -13.39
N PRO A 249 28.00 12.56 -14.18
CA PRO A 249 28.95 13.24 -15.06
C PRO A 249 28.17 14.25 -15.91
N THR A 250 28.72 15.44 -16.12
CA THR A 250 28.06 16.56 -16.84
C THR A 250 27.53 16.22 -18.24
N ASP A 251 27.92 15.06 -18.79
CA ASP A 251 27.54 14.57 -20.12
C ASP A 251 26.65 13.31 -20.11
N ARG A 252 26.05 12.91 -18.98
CA ARG A 252 25.15 11.74 -18.92
C ARG A 252 23.67 12.14 -19.04
N ALA A 253 22.92 11.37 -19.82
CA ALA A 253 21.45 11.44 -19.89
C ALA A 253 20.82 11.35 -18.48
N PRO A 254 19.65 11.99 -18.24
CA PRO A 254 18.98 12.01 -16.94
C PRO A 254 18.79 10.59 -16.39
N TYR A 255 18.88 10.45 -15.06
CA TYR A 255 18.79 9.17 -14.38
C TYR A 255 17.40 8.55 -14.63
N ASN A 256 17.37 7.54 -15.50
CA ASN A 256 16.14 7.01 -16.09
C ASN A 256 15.46 5.93 -15.23
N ASP A 257 16.06 5.57 -14.09
CA ASP A 257 15.57 4.51 -13.19
C ASP A 257 14.67 5.05 -12.06
N ALA A 258 14.63 6.38 -11.86
CA ALA A 258 13.64 7.00 -10.99
C ALA A 258 12.22 6.76 -11.55
N CYS A 259 11.33 6.21 -10.72
CA CYS A 259 9.98 5.90 -11.17
C CYS A 259 9.17 7.19 -11.37
N LYS A 260 9.04 7.62 -12.62
CA LYS A 260 8.29 8.82 -13.01
C LYS A 260 6.77 8.63 -13.08
N TYR A 261 6.02 9.14 -12.13
CA TYR A 261 4.56 9.21 -12.18
C TYR A 261 4.13 10.49 -12.89
N LYS A 262 3.12 10.41 -13.75
CA LYS A 262 2.58 11.56 -14.49
C LYS A 262 1.07 11.60 -14.30
N GLU A 263 0.49 12.79 -14.43
CA GLU A 263 -0.96 12.95 -14.50
C GLU A 263 -1.56 12.00 -15.56
N LEU A 264 -2.67 11.34 -15.21
CA LEU A 264 -3.39 10.44 -16.11
C LEU A 264 -4.07 11.26 -17.22
N THR A 265 -3.60 11.11 -18.47
CA THR A 265 -4.15 11.87 -19.59
C THR A 265 -5.51 11.35 -20.07
N THR A 266 -5.87 10.09 -19.82
CA THR A 266 -7.16 9.48 -20.19
C THR A 266 -7.51 8.25 -19.32
N GLY A 267 -8.80 8.09 -18.98
CA GLY A 267 -9.41 6.77 -18.70
C GLY A 267 -9.72 6.36 -17.26
N LEU A 268 -9.20 7.03 -16.23
CA LEU A 268 -9.55 6.77 -14.82
C LEU A 268 -9.69 8.12 -14.09
N TYR A 269 -10.87 8.33 -13.49
CA TYR A 269 -11.29 9.45 -12.61
C TYR A 269 -10.51 10.77 -12.77
N LYS A 270 -11.07 11.71 -13.55
CA LYS A 270 -10.82 13.14 -13.36
C LYS A 270 -11.91 13.69 -12.44
N PRO A 271 -11.62 14.06 -11.18
CA PRO A 271 -12.54 14.93 -10.48
C PRO A 271 -12.65 16.23 -11.29
N THR A 272 -13.82 16.42 -11.91
CA THR A 272 -14.14 17.64 -12.65
C THR A 272 -14.03 18.84 -11.70
N ALA A 273 -13.24 19.83 -12.13
CA ALA A 273 -12.80 21.06 -11.43
C ALA A 273 -11.45 20.95 -10.68
N TYR A 274 -10.36 21.04 -11.45
CA TYR A 274 -9.02 21.55 -11.05
C TYR A 274 -8.23 20.89 -9.90
N LEU A 275 -8.47 19.63 -9.55
CA LEU A 275 -7.53 18.87 -8.72
C LEU A 275 -6.40 18.28 -9.58
N GLN A 276 -5.22 18.90 -9.60
CA GLN A 276 -4.01 18.23 -10.09
C GLN A 276 -3.49 17.36 -8.96
N GLU A 277 -3.76 16.07 -9.06
CA GLU A 277 -3.49 15.06 -8.04
C GLU A 277 -2.82 13.83 -8.66
N LEU A 278 -1.88 13.25 -7.92
CA LEU A 278 -1.35 11.92 -8.19
C LEU A 278 -1.80 11.02 -7.04
N VAL A 279 -3.07 10.63 -7.09
CA VAL A 279 -3.70 9.72 -6.13
C VAL A 279 -3.81 8.31 -6.69
N TYR A 280 -3.68 7.30 -5.83
CA TYR A 280 -3.82 5.87 -6.18
C TYR A 280 -2.85 5.36 -7.26
N GLN A 281 -1.67 5.98 -7.35
CA GLN A 281 -0.67 5.68 -8.39
C GLN A 281 0.65 5.17 -7.84
N ILE A 282 1.00 5.56 -6.62
CA ILE A 282 2.32 5.30 -6.04
C ILE A 282 2.13 4.28 -4.92
N TYR A 283 2.68 3.08 -5.13
CA TYR A 283 2.80 2.05 -4.11
C TYR A 283 4.26 1.73 -3.90
N LEU A 284 4.68 1.69 -2.65
CA LEU A 284 6.08 1.53 -2.24
C LEU A 284 6.24 0.30 -1.36
N HIS A 285 7.33 -0.44 -1.56
CA HIS A 285 7.81 -1.35 -0.53
C HIS A 285 8.26 -0.55 0.70
N GLU A 286 8.29 -1.21 1.86
CA GLU A 286 8.84 -0.62 3.08
C GLU A 286 10.28 -0.15 2.88
N ALA A 287 10.63 0.95 3.55
CA ALA A 287 11.95 1.54 3.51
C ALA A 287 12.37 1.95 4.92
N ALA A 288 13.65 1.80 5.24
CA ALA A 288 14.20 2.36 6.46
C ALA A 288 14.38 3.87 6.32
N ALA A 289 14.24 4.59 7.44
CA ALA A 289 14.82 5.91 7.57
C ALA A 289 16.36 5.82 7.45
N PRO A 290 17.02 6.83 6.87
CA PRO A 290 18.48 6.88 6.86
C PRO A 290 19.02 6.88 8.29
N ALA A 291 20.16 6.20 8.50
CA ALA A 291 20.77 6.06 9.82
C ALA A 291 21.40 7.37 10.34
N THR A 292 21.62 8.32 9.44
CA THR A 292 22.14 9.66 9.72
C THR A 292 21.25 10.69 9.01
N ASP A 293 21.39 11.98 9.34
CA ASP A 293 20.71 13.07 8.63
C ASP A 293 21.34 13.26 7.23
N ASN A 294 21.13 12.29 6.36
CA ASN A 294 21.61 12.25 4.98
C ASN A 294 20.44 12.07 4.02
N HIS A 295 20.01 13.17 3.41
CA HIS A 295 18.91 13.17 2.44
C HIS A 295 19.20 12.23 1.26
N LEU A 296 20.46 12.12 0.81
CA LEU A 296 20.80 11.27 -0.33
C LEU A 296 20.59 9.76 -0.09
N GLU A 297 20.37 9.33 1.15
CA GLU A 297 20.05 7.95 1.50
C GLU A 297 18.54 7.71 1.71
N ALA A 298 17.77 8.76 1.97
CA ALA A 298 16.33 8.65 2.24
C ALA A 298 15.53 8.28 0.98
N THR A 299 14.53 7.39 1.12
CA THR A 299 13.45 7.30 0.14
C THR A 299 12.69 8.62 0.13
N CYS A 300 12.58 9.24 -1.04
CA CYS A 300 11.96 10.57 -1.17
C CYS A 300 11.18 10.72 -2.47
N LEU A 301 10.40 11.80 -2.53
CA LEU A 301 9.74 12.26 -3.74
C LEU A 301 10.51 13.44 -4.34
N VAL A 302 10.45 13.54 -5.68
CA VAL A 302 10.71 14.79 -6.38
C VAL A 302 9.47 15.17 -7.16
N ILE A 303 8.86 16.29 -6.78
CA ILE A 303 7.61 16.78 -7.33
C ILE A 303 7.92 17.80 -8.43
N GLY A 304 7.38 17.56 -9.62
CA GLY A 304 7.52 18.42 -10.79
C GLY A 304 6.20 19.11 -11.17
N GLY A 305 6.25 20.41 -11.45
CA GLY A 305 5.08 21.15 -11.91
C GLY A 305 5.42 22.43 -12.66
N LYS A 306 4.39 23.15 -13.10
CA LYS A 306 4.53 24.48 -13.70
C LYS A 306 4.37 25.54 -12.63
N PHE A 307 5.37 26.42 -12.50
CA PHE A 307 5.36 27.51 -11.54
C PHE A 307 5.14 28.86 -12.24
N ASN A 308 4.29 29.70 -11.66
CA ASN A 308 4.04 31.10 -12.03
C ASN A 308 3.80 31.34 -13.54
N GLY A 309 3.03 30.46 -14.19
CA GLY A 309 2.73 30.57 -15.63
C GLY A 309 3.86 30.12 -16.57
N SER A 310 4.95 29.58 -16.03
CA SER A 310 6.05 29.02 -16.83
C SER A 310 5.60 27.82 -17.67
N GLN A 311 6.17 27.72 -18.88
CA GLN A 311 5.99 26.58 -19.77
C GLN A 311 7.01 25.46 -19.50
N THR A 312 8.06 25.71 -18.71
CA THR A 312 9.05 24.70 -18.28
C THR A 312 8.60 24.06 -16.96
N THR A 313 8.96 22.78 -16.76
CA THR A 313 8.66 22.11 -15.49
C THR A 313 9.79 22.45 -14.52
N THR A 314 9.45 22.78 -13.29
CA THR A 314 10.40 22.99 -12.20
C THR A 314 10.17 21.93 -11.11
N TYR A 315 11.23 21.54 -10.41
CA TYR A 315 11.28 20.34 -9.56
C TYR A 315 11.66 20.66 -8.11
N TYR A 316 11.04 19.97 -7.16
CA TYR A 316 11.23 20.14 -5.71
C TYR A 316 11.37 18.79 -5.03
N ARG A 317 12.39 18.62 -4.20
CA ARG A 317 12.54 17.45 -3.33
C ARG A 317 11.56 17.53 -2.16
N VAL A 318 10.93 16.41 -1.84
CA VAL A 318 10.05 16.23 -0.70
C VAL A 318 10.42 14.94 0.00
N ASP A 319 10.85 15.06 1.25
CA ASP A 319 11.22 13.94 2.11
C ASP A 319 10.05 13.54 3.02
N PHE A 320 9.98 12.26 3.39
CA PHE A 320 9.02 11.79 4.41
C PHE A 320 9.57 12.14 5.79
N LEU A 321 9.08 13.23 6.36
CA LEU A 321 9.54 13.77 7.63
C LEU A 321 8.40 13.84 8.66
N ASP A 322 8.72 13.54 9.92
CA ASP A 322 7.93 13.92 11.09
C ASP A 322 8.79 14.79 12.01
N ASN A 323 8.28 15.98 12.36
CA ASN A 323 9.00 16.98 13.16
C ASN A 323 10.47 17.23 12.74
N GLY A 324 10.75 17.13 11.43
CA GLY A 324 12.07 17.35 10.83
C GLY A 324 13.01 16.14 10.80
N ALA A 325 12.61 15.02 11.42
CA ALA A 325 13.31 13.73 11.36
C ALA A 325 12.81 12.88 10.19
N TYR A 326 13.68 12.08 9.59
CA TYR A 326 13.29 11.15 8.53
C TYR A 326 12.51 9.97 9.08
N GLU A 327 11.37 9.69 8.45
CA GLU A 327 10.51 8.57 8.81
C GLU A 327 10.68 7.39 7.84
N PRO A 328 10.55 6.14 8.33
CA PRO A 328 10.48 4.98 7.47
C PRO A 328 9.18 4.95 6.66
N ILE A 329 9.20 4.19 5.57
CA ILE A 329 7.97 3.83 4.84
C ILE A 329 7.47 2.50 5.40
N LEU A 330 6.25 2.50 5.89
CA LEU A 330 5.66 1.37 6.61
C LEU A 330 4.57 0.70 5.76
N ARG A 331 4.50 -0.63 5.84
CA ARG A 331 3.48 -1.42 5.14
C ARG A 331 2.07 -1.03 5.58
N ASN A 332 1.10 -1.19 4.69
CA ASN A 332 -0.31 -0.93 4.99
C ASN A 332 -0.56 0.48 5.54
N HIS A 333 0.32 1.44 5.23
CA HIS A 333 0.14 2.85 5.52
C HIS A 333 -0.16 3.63 4.25
N LYS A 334 -0.95 4.68 4.42
CA LYS A 334 -1.22 5.68 3.39
C LYS A 334 -0.54 6.98 3.79
N TYR A 335 0.23 7.55 2.87
CA TYR A 335 0.91 8.84 3.03
C TYR A 335 0.28 9.85 2.08
N ALA A 336 -0.40 10.86 2.61
CA ALA A 336 -0.93 11.97 1.85
C ALA A 336 0.03 13.16 1.93
N ILE A 337 0.67 13.46 0.80
CA ILE A 337 1.57 14.59 0.61
C ILE A 337 0.77 15.76 0.06
N ILE A 338 0.51 16.73 0.93
CA ILE A 338 -0.31 17.90 0.61
C ILE A 338 0.62 19.08 0.37
N ILE A 339 0.74 19.53 -0.87
CA ILE A 339 1.46 20.77 -1.19
C ILE A 339 0.66 21.93 -0.62
N SER A 340 1.23 22.63 0.36
CA SER A 340 0.57 23.71 1.11
C SER A 340 0.94 25.09 0.61
N ASP A 341 2.16 25.27 0.06
CA ASP A 341 2.60 26.50 -0.58
C ASP A 341 3.78 26.25 -1.55
N VAL A 342 3.99 27.17 -2.49
CA VAL A 342 5.16 27.19 -3.39
C VAL A 342 5.68 28.62 -3.49
N LEU A 343 6.83 28.89 -2.88
CA LEU A 343 7.38 30.22 -2.64
C LEU A 343 8.21 30.76 -3.81
N GLY A 344 8.78 29.88 -4.61
CA GLY A 344 9.70 30.24 -5.68
C GLY A 344 9.89 29.11 -6.68
N GLU A 345 10.64 29.38 -7.75
CA GLU A 345 11.03 28.37 -8.73
C GLU A 345 11.99 27.36 -8.07
N GLY A 346 11.81 26.07 -8.36
CA GLY A 346 12.70 24.99 -7.96
C GLY A 346 13.79 24.73 -8.99
N TYR A 347 14.18 23.48 -9.15
CA TYR A 347 15.30 23.08 -10.02
C TYR A 347 14.87 22.75 -11.45
N SER A 348 15.84 22.74 -12.35
CA SER A 348 15.59 22.55 -13.78
C SER A 348 15.38 21.08 -14.15
N THR A 349 15.95 20.17 -13.37
CA THR A 349 15.80 18.71 -13.53
C THR A 349 15.42 18.05 -12.21
N PRO A 350 14.77 16.85 -12.25
CA PRO A 350 14.44 16.14 -11.02
C PRO A 350 15.68 15.62 -10.29
N ASP A 351 16.76 15.32 -11.01
CA ASP A 351 18.02 14.86 -10.46
C ASP A 351 18.73 15.98 -9.68
N GLU A 352 18.78 17.19 -10.26
CA GLU A 352 19.24 18.38 -9.53
C GLU A 352 18.41 18.63 -8.28
N ALA A 353 17.08 18.50 -8.34
CA ALA A 353 16.26 18.66 -7.14
C ALA A 353 16.57 17.59 -6.07
N PHE A 354 16.75 16.34 -6.48
CA PHE A 354 17.10 15.25 -5.58
C PHE A 354 18.41 15.50 -4.82
N GLU A 355 19.44 16.01 -5.50
CA GLU A 355 20.75 16.22 -4.87
C GLU A 355 20.74 17.29 -3.75
N GLN A 356 19.68 18.08 -3.63
CA GLN A 356 19.68 19.31 -2.84
C GLN A 356 19.08 19.08 -1.45
N ASN A 357 19.80 19.49 -0.42
CA ASN A 357 19.36 19.40 0.97
C ASN A 357 18.50 20.62 1.36
N ASN A 358 17.37 20.78 0.69
CA ASN A 358 16.53 21.97 0.81
C ASN A 358 15.17 21.65 1.42
N LYS A 359 15.17 21.12 2.65
CA LYS A 359 13.96 21.00 3.47
C LYS A 359 13.21 22.35 3.44
N ASP A 360 12.03 22.36 2.82
CA ASP A 360 11.05 23.46 2.80
C ASP A 360 11.43 24.81 2.16
N GLN A 361 12.50 24.91 1.35
CA GLN A 361 12.93 26.23 0.88
C GLN A 361 11.96 26.88 -0.11
N ASN A 362 11.52 26.16 -1.15
CA ASN A 362 10.66 26.71 -2.21
C ASN A 362 9.30 26.00 -2.35
N MET A 363 9.13 24.84 -1.72
CA MET A 363 7.84 24.14 -1.64
C MET A 363 7.61 23.71 -0.20
N LYS A 364 6.43 24.02 0.32
CA LYS A 364 5.97 23.57 1.64
C LYS A 364 4.98 22.44 1.47
N VAL A 365 5.13 21.40 2.27
CA VAL A 365 4.22 20.25 2.29
C VAL A 365 3.72 19.98 3.70
N ILE A 366 2.54 19.37 3.77
CA ILE A 366 2.03 18.72 4.98
C ILE A 366 1.96 17.23 4.64
N ILE A 367 2.55 16.40 5.50
CA ILE A 367 2.53 14.94 5.36
C ILE A 367 1.57 14.41 6.41
N VAL A 368 0.53 13.73 5.95
CA VAL A 368 -0.40 13.01 6.83
C VAL A 368 -0.24 11.52 6.53
N SER A 369 0.04 10.72 7.55
CA SER A 369 0.14 9.28 7.42
C SER A 369 -0.79 8.57 8.39
N TRP A 370 -1.37 7.46 7.94
CA TRP A 370 -2.17 6.58 8.77
C TRP A 370 -2.05 5.14 8.28
N SER A 371 -2.25 4.16 9.16
CA SER A 371 -2.37 2.76 8.74
C SER A 371 -3.79 2.49 8.26
N ASP A 372 -3.97 1.71 7.20
CA ASP A 372 -5.29 1.17 6.84
C ASP A 372 -5.84 0.22 7.92
N SER A 373 -4.99 -0.20 8.85
CA SER A 373 -5.40 -0.92 10.05
C SER A 373 -5.72 -0.03 11.23
N GLU A 374 -5.55 1.30 11.17
CA GLU A 374 -5.96 2.27 12.20
C GLU A 374 -7.48 2.47 12.33
N MET A 375 -8.25 1.43 12.04
CA MET A 375 -9.36 1.09 12.93
C MET A 375 -8.87 -0.01 13.91
N PRO A 376 -8.23 0.39 15.04
CA PRO A 376 -8.80 0.08 16.36
C PRO A 376 -8.50 1.23 17.39
N PRO A 377 -8.96 1.14 18.65
CA PRO A 377 -9.27 2.30 19.49
C PRO A 377 -8.08 3.17 19.87
N VAL A 378 -8.27 4.50 19.90
CA VAL A 378 -7.48 5.31 20.84
C VAL A 378 -7.95 4.91 22.23
N GLN A 379 -7.13 4.11 22.91
CA GLN A 379 -7.37 3.72 24.30
C GLN A 379 -6.39 4.49 25.19
N MET A 380 -6.91 5.51 25.89
CA MET A 380 -6.21 6.12 27.03
C MET A 380 -7.11 5.89 28.26
N GLY A 381 -6.97 4.73 28.91
CA GLY A 381 -7.76 4.35 30.09
C GLY A 381 -8.93 3.39 29.80
N ASP A 382 -10.01 3.55 30.58
CA ASP A 382 -11.18 2.64 30.64
C ASP A 382 -12.21 2.82 29.50
N TYR A 383 -11.96 3.70 28.53
CA TYR A 383 -12.86 3.97 27.39
C TYR A 383 -12.11 4.41 26.11
N TYR A 384 -12.76 4.30 24.95
CA TYR A 384 -12.19 4.59 23.62
C TYR A 384 -12.94 5.67 22.82
N LEU A 385 -12.29 6.29 21.84
CA LEU A 385 -12.91 7.18 20.84
C LEU A 385 -12.43 6.86 19.41
N ASN A 386 -13.38 6.52 18.54
CA ASN A 386 -13.15 6.16 17.14
C ASN A 386 -13.96 7.05 16.20
N ILE A 387 -13.38 7.40 15.07
CA ILE A 387 -14.03 8.07 13.94
C ILE A 387 -13.65 7.34 12.66
N ASP A 388 -14.60 7.17 11.75
CA ASP A 388 -14.37 6.51 10.46
C ASP A 388 -13.68 7.40 9.42
N LYS A 389 -13.59 8.71 9.68
CA LYS A 389 -13.02 9.71 8.75
C LYS A 389 -12.26 10.79 9.50
N SER A 390 -10.99 10.99 9.14
CA SER A 390 -10.16 12.13 9.58
C SER A 390 -10.20 13.30 8.58
N ILE A 391 -10.70 13.08 7.36
CA ILE A 391 -10.84 14.10 6.32
C ILE A 391 -12.19 13.94 5.62
N ILE A 392 -12.90 15.04 5.41
CA ILE A 392 -14.13 15.10 4.61
C ILE A 392 -14.05 16.24 3.61
N THR A 393 -14.41 15.97 2.36
CA THR A 393 -14.52 16.99 1.31
C THR A 393 -15.97 17.32 1.04
N LEU A 394 -16.33 18.60 1.14
CA LEU A 394 -17.67 19.14 0.97
C LEU A 394 -17.74 20.04 -0.27
N ALA A 395 -17.36 19.51 -1.45
CA ALA A 395 -17.20 20.21 -2.73
C ALA A 395 -18.38 21.09 -3.20
N SER A 396 -19.59 20.81 -2.74
CA SER A 396 -20.82 21.50 -3.13
C SER A 396 -21.89 21.34 -2.04
N THR A 397 -22.98 22.12 -2.13
CA THR A 397 -24.15 21.98 -1.24
C THR A 397 -24.84 20.62 -1.33
N ALA A 398 -24.56 19.81 -2.36
CA ALA A 398 -25.04 18.44 -2.50
C ALA A 398 -24.12 17.40 -1.83
N ASN A 399 -22.89 17.76 -1.48
CA ASN A 399 -21.93 16.85 -0.85
C ASN A 399 -22.16 16.82 0.66
N ILE A 400 -22.97 15.88 1.12
CA ILE A 400 -23.24 15.68 2.56
C ILE A 400 -22.13 14.78 3.15
N GLY A 401 -21.38 15.31 4.11
CA GLY A 401 -20.41 14.54 4.90
C GLY A 401 -21.13 13.73 5.97
N LYS A 402 -20.70 12.47 6.17
CA LYS A 402 -21.16 11.64 7.29
C LYS A 402 -19.96 11.02 7.95
N ILE A 403 -19.86 11.19 9.27
CA ILE A 403 -18.82 10.64 10.12
C ILE A 403 -19.48 9.70 11.10
N ASN A 404 -19.05 8.46 11.17
CA ASN A 404 -19.44 7.52 12.20
C ASN A 404 -18.44 7.56 13.34
N ILE A 405 -18.96 7.68 14.55
CA ILE A 405 -18.22 7.89 15.79
C ILE A 405 -18.60 6.77 16.73
N ASN A 406 -17.61 6.05 17.22
CA ASN A 406 -17.83 4.96 18.16
C ASN A 406 -17.01 5.18 19.44
N THR A 407 -17.66 5.05 20.59
CA THR A 407 -17.07 5.23 21.91
C THR A 407 -17.86 4.42 22.92
N ASP A 408 -17.19 3.87 23.93
CA ASP A 408 -17.80 3.30 25.13
C ASP A 408 -17.70 4.24 26.34
N TYR A 409 -17.27 5.49 26.13
CA TYR A 409 -17.35 6.51 27.17
C TYR A 409 -18.82 6.67 27.59
N TYR A 410 -19.07 6.58 28.89
CA TYR A 410 -20.43 6.47 29.42
C TYR A 410 -21.31 7.71 29.10
N ASP A 411 -20.70 8.89 28.95
CA ASP A 411 -21.38 10.12 28.52
C ASP A 411 -21.41 10.30 26.99
N GLY A 412 -20.88 9.34 26.23
CA GLY A 412 -20.84 9.34 24.76
C GLY A 412 -19.79 10.28 24.17
N TRP A 413 -20.09 10.93 23.05
CA TRP A 413 -19.19 11.86 22.38
C TRP A 413 -19.82 13.23 22.16
N ASN A 414 -18.98 14.24 21.99
CA ASN A 414 -19.31 15.63 21.65
C ASN A 414 -18.46 16.11 20.47
N TYR A 415 -18.81 17.27 19.91
CA TYR A 415 -18.03 17.92 18.87
C TYR A 415 -17.92 19.43 19.12
N SER A 416 -16.81 20.02 18.68
CA SER A 416 -16.60 21.46 18.59
C SER A 416 -16.14 21.84 17.19
N THR A 417 -16.50 23.05 16.74
CA THR A 417 -16.00 23.60 15.49
C THR A 417 -16.01 25.12 15.55
N THR A 418 -15.10 25.74 14.80
CA THR A 418 -15.09 27.18 14.55
C THR A 418 -15.77 27.55 13.23
N ILE A 419 -16.37 26.58 12.52
CA ILE A 419 -17.06 26.83 11.25
C ILE A 419 -18.40 27.51 11.54
N PRO A 420 -18.69 28.68 10.94
CA PRO A 420 -19.96 29.36 11.14
C PRO A 420 -21.16 28.51 10.67
N ALA A 421 -22.27 28.56 11.41
CA ALA A 421 -23.51 27.89 11.02
C ALA A 421 -24.11 28.42 9.70
N THR A 422 -23.68 29.61 9.25
CA THR A 422 -24.01 30.15 7.93
C THR A 422 -23.33 29.39 6.80
N ASP A 423 -22.23 28.67 7.07
CA ASP A 423 -21.44 27.95 6.07
C ASP A 423 -21.65 26.43 6.14
N LEU A 424 -21.89 25.88 7.34
CA LEU A 424 -22.06 24.45 7.57
C LEU A 424 -23.14 24.16 8.60
N THR A 425 -24.12 23.34 8.23
CA THR A 425 -25.05 22.75 9.20
C THR A 425 -24.50 21.41 9.68
N ILE A 426 -24.49 21.21 11.00
CA ILE A 426 -24.07 19.95 11.61
C ILE A 426 -25.26 19.36 12.36
N SER A 427 -25.58 18.10 12.10
CA SER A 427 -26.62 17.37 12.84
C SER A 427 -26.09 16.04 13.38
N ARG A 428 -26.55 15.69 14.59
CA ARG A 428 -26.19 14.44 15.27
C ARG A 428 -27.38 13.50 15.26
N SER A 429 -27.15 12.25 14.89
CA SER A 429 -28.12 11.16 15.03
C SER A 429 -27.38 9.90 15.52
N GLY A 430 -27.60 9.54 16.79
CA GLY A 430 -26.88 8.44 17.43
C GLY A 430 -25.36 8.61 17.34
N ASN A 431 -24.72 7.67 16.66
CA ASN A 431 -23.27 7.59 16.45
C ASN A 431 -22.82 8.22 15.12
N THR A 432 -23.67 8.99 14.45
CA THR A 432 -23.33 9.64 13.18
C THR A 432 -23.40 11.17 13.30
N LEU A 433 -22.34 11.84 12.89
CA LEU A 433 -22.30 13.29 12.66
C LEU A 433 -22.49 13.56 11.17
N THR A 434 -23.53 14.30 10.81
CA THR A 434 -23.84 14.69 9.43
C THR A 434 -23.48 16.15 9.21
N LEU A 435 -22.70 16.41 8.16
CA LEU A 435 -22.19 17.71 7.77
C LEU A 435 -22.86 18.12 6.45
N THR A 436 -23.71 19.13 6.48
CA THR A 436 -24.44 19.64 5.32
C THR A 436 -23.92 21.03 4.97
N PRO A 437 -23.08 21.16 3.92
CA PRO A 437 -22.52 22.46 3.53
C PRO A 437 -23.61 23.38 2.99
N LEU A 438 -23.61 24.62 3.45
CA LEU A 438 -24.45 25.71 2.94
C LEU A 438 -23.66 26.63 2.01
N ASN A 439 -22.41 26.93 2.38
CA ASN A 439 -21.47 27.72 1.58
C ASN A 439 -20.11 27.02 1.55
N PRO A 440 -19.96 25.93 0.78
CA PRO A 440 -18.76 25.08 0.80
C PRO A 440 -17.47 25.85 0.47
N GLY A 441 -17.52 26.84 -0.43
CA GLY A 441 -16.38 27.70 -0.74
C GLY A 441 -15.87 28.59 0.41
N ASN A 442 -16.65 28.75 1.49
CA ASN A 442 -16.22 29.45 2.70
C ASN A 442 -15.56 28.49 3.72
N ILE A 443 -15.76 27.18 3.58
CA ILE A 443 -15.21 26.13 4.43
C ILE A 443 -13.76 25.83 3.97
N ASN A 444 -12.91 26.85 4.03
CA ASN A 444 -11.51 26.77 3.59
C ASN A 444 -10.65 26.03 4.63
N ARG A 445 -10.61 24.69 4.58
CA ARG A 445 -9.81 23.83 5.47
C ARG A 445 -9.98 24.18 6.95
N ARG A 446 -11.07 23.69 7.52
CA ARG A 446 -11.44 23.93 8.93
C ARG A 446 -11.53 22.61 9.68
N LEU A 447 -11.30 22.66 10.98
CA LEU A 447 -11.34 21.48 11.84
C LEU A 447 -12.69 21.36 12.52
N ILE A 448 -13.12 20.12 12.67
CA ILE A 448 -14.13 19.70 13.64
C ILE A 448 -13.41 18.80 14.62
N GLU A 449 -13.43 19.14 15.89
CA GLU A 449 -12.89 18.28 16.94
C GLU A 449 -14.03 17.41 17.47
N ILE A 450 -13.76 16.12 17.65
CA ILE A 450 -14.64 15.16 18.29
C ILE A 450 -14.01 14.78 19.62
N THR A 451 -14.79 14.83 20.70
CA THR A 451 -14.31 14.56 22.06
C THR A 451 -15.16 13.49 22.74
N ALA A 452 -14.53 12.60 23.50
CA ALA A 452 -15.19 11.70 24.45
C ALA A 452 -14.31 11.61 25.71
N GLY A 453 -14.82 12.11 26.83
CA GLY A 453 -14.01 12.33 28.03
C GLY A 453 -12.82 13.24 27.73
N ASN A 454 -11.60 12.73 27.98
CA ASN A 454 -10.34 13.43 27.69
C ASN A 454 -9.74 13.09 26.31
N LEU A 455 -10.38 12.21 25.53
CA LEU A 455 -9.92 11.86 24.19
C LEU A 455 -10.44 12.88 23.18
N THR A 456 -9.56 13.34 22.29
CA THR A 456 -9.90 14.26 21.20
C THR A 456 -9.39 13.71 19.88
N LYS A 457 -10.20 13.80 18.82
CA LYS A 457 -9.78 13.58 17.44
C LYS A 457 -10.20 14.75 16.56
N GLU A 458 -9.34 15.12 15.62
CA GLU A 458 -9.61 16.21 14.67
C GLU A 458 -10.03 15.66 13.31
N ILE A 459 -10.99 16.33 12.69
CA ILE A 459 -11.49 16.04 11.34
C ILE A 459 -11.29 17.27 10.48
N MET A 460 -10.51 17.12 9.43
CA MET A 460 -10.29 18.18 8.45
C MET A 460 -11.44 18.23 7.44
N ILE A 461 -12.08 19.39 7.34
CA ILE A 461 -13.12 19.66 6.35
C ILE A 461 -12.53 20.47 5.20
N ASN A 462 -12.48 19.85 4.03
CA ASN A 462 -12.09 20.47 2.77
C ASN A 462 -13.34 20.99 2.03
N PRO A 463 -13.21 22.10 1.29
CA PRO A 463 -14.31 22.69 0.52
C PRO A 463 -14.66 21.92 -0.75
#